data_AF-A0A1H8YG66-F1
#
_entry.id   AF-A0A1H8YG66-F1
#
_cell.length_a   1.000
_cell.length_b   1.000
_cell.length_c   1.000
_cell.angle_alpha   90.00
_cell.angle_beta   90.00
_cell.angle_gamma   90.00
#
_symmetry.space_group_name_H-M   'P 1'
#
loop_
_entity.id
_entity.type
_entity.pdbx_description
1 polymer ?
#
loop_
_entity_poly.entity_id
_entity_poly.type
_entity_poly.pdbx_seq_one_letter_code
_entity_poly.pdbx_strand_id
1 'polypeptide(L)'
;MKALTVATVAPIYRRNYWDAVQADALPPGLGYVLFDFAVNSGKKRAVIGLQRAFKVAHDGAPGPLTLATAATHKPADLIDALCDGRLSFLRAPSTWPRFGKGRARLVKAVRKAALAIAAEPVAPTDSAKCLAYCKRIAA
;
A
#
# COMPACT_ATOMS: atom_id res chain seq x y z
N MET A 1 8.54 22.36 8.44
CA MET A 1 7.32 21.56 8.16
C MET A 1 6.19 21.81 9.18
N LYS A 2 5.93 23.05 9.64
CA LYS A 2 4.84 23.30 10.62
C LYS A 2 3.54 23.84 10.00
N ALA A 3 3.58 24.39 8.79
CA ALA A 3 2.41 25.00 8.13
C ALA A 3 1.86 24.19 6.94
N LEU A 4 2.25 22.92 6.81
CA LEU A 4 1.73 22.06 5.73
C LEU A 4 0.30 21.63 6.06
N THR A 5 -0.61 21.88 5.12
CA THR A 5 -1.99 21.41 5.20
C THR A 5 -2.16 20.12 4.41
N VAL A 6 -3.19 19.34 4.75
CA VAL A 6 -3.57 18.14 3.99
C VAL A 6 -3.83 18.47 2.52
N ALA A 7 -4.53 19.57 2.24
CA ALA A 7 -4.82 20.01 0.88
C ALA A 7 -3.55 20.29 0.06
N THR A 8 -2.50 20.81 0.71
CA THR A 8 -1.21 21.08 0.06
C THR A 8 -0.42 19.79 -0.22
N VAL A 9 -0.45 18.82 0.69
CA VAL A 9 0.36 17.59 0.55
C VAL A 9 -0.34 16.46 -0.19
N ALA A 10 -1.66 16.39 -0.18
CA ALA A 10 -2.42 15.30 -0.80
C ALA A 10 -2.07 15.10 -2.29
N PRO A 11 -1.96 16.14 -3.13
CA PRO A 11 -1.56 15.97 -4.54
C PRO A 11 -0.13 15.40 -4.68
N ILE A 12 0.77 15.76 -3.77
CA ILE A 12 2.14 15.23 -3.75
C ILE A 12 2.11 13.74 -3.42
N TYR A 13 1.35 13.33 -2.40
CA TYR A 13 1.23 11.92 -2.03
C TYR A 13 0.56 11.10 -3.13
N ARG A 14 -0.50 11.64 -3.73
CA ARG A 14 -1.21 11.05 -4.86
C ARG A 14 -0.24 10.75 -6.00
N ARG A 15 0.41 11.79 -6.55
CA ARG A 15 1.33 11.64 -7.68
C ARG A 15 2.56 10.80 -7.34
N ASN A 16 3.22 11.10 -6.23
CA ASN A 16 4.56 10.57 -5.97
C ASN A 16 4.55 9.17 -5.35
N TYR A 17 3.42 8.69 -4.84
CA TYR A 17 3.34 7.39 -4.17
C TYR A 17 2.13 6.55 -4.58
N TRP A 18 0.93 7.13 -4.68
CA TRP A 18 -0.28 6.37 -5.04
C TRP A 18 -0.28 6.00 -6.53
N ASP A 19 -0.22 7.00 -7.41
CA ASP A 19 -0.22 6.80 -8.86
C ASP A 19 1.07 6.09 -9.31
N ALA A 20 2.19 6.40 -8.66
CA ALA A 20 3.48 5.83 -8.99
C ALA A 20 3.62 4.32 -8.69
N VAL A 21 2.71 3.75 -7.88
CA VAL A 21 2.60 2.29 -7.70
C VAL A 21 1.36 1.71 -8.36
N GLN A 22 0.63 2.52 -9.14
CA GLN A 22 -0.63 2.18 -9.80
C GLN A 22 -1.68 1.63 -8.82
N ALA A 23 -1.82 2.27 -7.65
CA ALA A 23 -2.68 1.78 -6.58
C ALA A 23 -4.18 1.67 -6.97
N ASP A 24 -4.67 2.53 -7.87
CA ASP A 24 -6.05 2.46 -8.39
C ASP A 24 -6.30 1.23 -9.29
N ALA A 25 -5.25 0.65 -9.87
CA ALA A 25 -5.34 -0.55 -10.72
C ALA A 25 -5.24 -1.85 -9.92
N LEU A 26 -5.06 -1.77 -8.60
CA LEU A 26 -4.98 -2.91 -7.70
C LEU A 26 -6.30 -3.09 -6.95
N PRO A 27 -6.60 -4.32 -6.47
CA PRO A 27 -7.72 -4.52 -5.57
C PRO A 27 -7.70 -3.54 -4.38
N PRO A 28 -8.87 -3.01 -3.96
CA PRO A 28 -8.97 -2.20 -2.76
C PRO A 28 -8.34 -2.92 -1.55
N GLY A 29 -7.75 -2.15 -0.63
CA GLY A 29 -6.96 -2.70 0.46
C GLY A 29 -5.53 -3.05 0.05
N LEU A 30 -5.31 -3.78 -1.05
CA LEU A 30 -3.97 -4.08 -1.55
C LEU A 30 -3.26 -2.81 -2.03
N GLY A 31 -3.95 -1.97 -2.83
CA GLY A 31 -3.43 -0.66 -3.24
C GLY A 31 -3.09 0.24 -2.04
N TYR A 32 -3.90 0.18 -0.98
CA TYR A 32 -3.66 0.93 0.27
C TYR A 32 -2.38 0.47 1.00
N VAL A 33 -2.17 -0.86 1.17
CA VAL A 33 -0.93 -1.38 1.78
C VAL A 33 0.28 -0.99 0.96
N LEU A 34 0.19 -1.12 -0.37
CA LEU A 34 1.31 -0.83 -1.26
C LEU A 34 1.69 0.66 -1.22
N PHE A 35 0.70 1.55 -1.21
CA PHE A 35 0.90 2.98 -1.03
C PHE A 35 1.59 3.30 0.31
N ASP A 36 1.08 2.79 1.43
CA ASP A 36 1.72 3.02 2.74
C ASP A 36 3.16 2.49 2.77
N PHE A 37 3.41 1.33 2.17
CA PHE A 37 4.76 0.78 2.08
C PHE A 37 5.66 1.67 1.19
N ALA A 38 5.14 2.19 0.08
CA ALA A 38 5.87 3.10 -0.80
C ALA A 38 6.25 4.41 -0.10
N VAL A 39 5.34 4.97 0.70
CA VAL A 39 5.59 6.17 1.52
C VAL A 39 6.72 5.92 2.52
N ASN A 40 6.66 4.79 3.25
CA ASN A 40 7.57 4.52 4.35
C ASN A 40 8.92 3.92 3.92
N SER A 41 8.98 3.29 2.75
CA SER A 41 10.15 2.51 2.33
C SER A 41 10.51 2.66 0.85
N GLY A 42 9.86 3.57 0.14
CA GLY A 42 10.13 3.87 -1.26
C GLY A 42 9.39 2.95 -2.23
N LYS A 43 8.91 3.54 -3.32
CA LYS A 43 8.11 2.90 -4.38
C LYS A 43 8.68 1.58 -4.89
N LYS A 44 9.95 1.59 -5.34
CA LYS A 44 10.61 0.41 -5.92
C LYS A 44 10.63 -0.77 -4.94
N ARG A 45 10.91 -0.52 -3.66
CA ARG A 45 10.93 -1.58 -2.64
C ARG A 45 9.53 -2.13 -2.38
N ALA A 46 8.52 -1.25 -2.34
CA ALA A 46 7.15 -1.67 -2.15
C ALA A 46 6.68 -2.58 -3.30
N VAL A 47 6.95 -2.19 -4.55
CA VAL A 47 6.61 -2.99 -5.74
C VAL A 47 7.38 -4.31 -5.77
N ILE A 48 8.68 -4.33 -5.45
CA ILE A 48 9.45 -5.58 -5.30
C ILE A 48 8.83 -6.48 -4.23
N GLY A 49 8.38 -5.91 -3.10
CA GLY A 49 7.68 -6.65 -2.06
C GLY A 49 6.40 -7.32 -2.58
N LEU A 50 5.63 -6.60 -3.39
CA LEU A 50 4.42 -7.13 -4.03
C LEU A 50 4.75 -8.25 -5.03
N GLN A 51 5.71 -8.03 -5.91
CA GLN A 51 6.15 -9.03 -6.90
C GLN A 51 6.68 -10.30 -6.25
N ARG A 52 7.36 -10.17 -5.11
CA ARG A 52 7.77 -11.33 -4.28
C ARG A 52 6.57 -12.07 -3.70
N ALA A 53 5.54 -11.36 -3.22
CA ALA A 53 4.30 -11.97 -2.74
C ALA A 53 3.58 -12.76 -3.87
N PHE A 54 3.67 -12.26 -5.11
CA PHE A 54 3.16 -12.91 -6.32
C PHE A 54 4.05 -14.03 -6.85
N LYS A 55 5.28 -14.18 -6.33
CA LYS A 55 6.30 -15.11 -6.85
C LYS A 55 6.61 -14.90 -8.35
N VAL A 56 6.58 -13.65 -8.80
CA VAL A 56 6.97 -13.25 -10.17
C VAL A 56 8.35 -12.57 -10.18
N ALA A 57 8.86 -12.28 -11.38
CA ALA A 57 10.06 -11.47 -11.55
C ALA A 57 9.90 -10.10 -10.86
N HIS A 58 10.95 -9.64 -10.17
CA HIS A 58 10.88 -8.50 -9.26
C HIS A 58 11.71 -7.30 -9.74
N ASP A 59 11.30 -6.69 -10.86
CA ASP A 59 11.94 -5.50 -11.44
C ASP A 59 11.65 -4.20 -10.68
N GLY A 60 10.63 -4.20 -9.81
CA GLY A 60 10.15 -3.05 -9.06
C GLY A 60 9.30 -2.06 -9.86
N ALA A 61 8.82 -2.46 -11.04
CA ALA A 61 7.86 -1.72 -11.85
C ALA A 61 6.49 -2.42 -11.82
N PRO A 62 5.39 -1.72 -11.50
CA PRO A 62 4.05 -2.32 -11.49
C PRO A 62 3.50 -2.44 -12.92
N GLY A 63 4.18 -3.22 -13.77
CA GLY A 63 3.81 -3.42 -15.17
C GLY A 63 2.61 -4.36 -15.36
N PRO A 64 2.20 -4.61 -16.62
CA PRO A 64 1.02 -5.40 -16.95
C PRO A 64 0.97 -6.77 -16.26
N LEU A 65 2.10 -7.48 -16.17
CA LEU A 65 2.18 -8.76 -15.47
C LEU A 65 1.81 -8.62 -13.99
N THR A 66 2.37 -7.62 -13.29
CA THR A 66 2.11 -7.41 -11.85
C THR A 66 0.63 -7.09 -11.62
N LEU A 67 0.03 -6.23 -12.45
CA LEU A 67 -1.38 -5.86 -12.34
C LEU A 67 -2.31 -7.04 -12.66
N ALA A 68 -2.02 -7.79 -13.72
CA ALA A 68 -2.78 -8.98 -14.08
C ALA A 68 -2.73 -10.04 -12.98
N THR A 69 -1.56 -10.26 -12.37
CA THR A 69 -1.42 -11.20 -11.25
C THR A 69 -2.21 -10.73 -10.01
N ALA A 70 -2.24 -9.43 -9.73
CA ALA A 70 -3.02 -8.89 -8.62
C ALA A 70 -4.53 -9.15 -8.79
N ALA A 71 -5.03 -9.15 -10.02
CA ALA A 71 -6.44 -9.38 -10.33
C ALA A 71 -6.89 -10.84 -10.18
N THR A 72 -5.97 -11.81 -10.23
CA THR A 72 -6.31 -13.25 -10.18
C THR A 72 -6.26 -13.85 -8.77
N HIS A 73 -5.80 -13.08 -7.78
CA HIS A 73 -5.63 -13.55 -6.40
C HIS A 73 -6.67 -12.95 -5.46
N LYS A 74 -6.94 -13.66 -4.35
CA LYS A 74 -7.74 -13.11 -3.26
C LYS A 74 -6.98 -11.94 -2.61
N PRO A 75 -7.58 -10.73 -2.52
CA PRO A 75 -6.89 -9.57 -1.98
C PRO A 75 -6.36 -9.76 -0.55
N ALA A 76 -7.09 -10.48 0.30
CA ALA A 76 -6.70 -10.76 1.68
C ALA A 76 -5.37 -11.52 1.77
N ASP A 77 -5.21 -12.59 0.99
CA ASP A 77 -4.00 -13.42 0.96
C ASP A 77 -2.78 -12.59 0.52
N LEU A 78 -2.97 -11.71 -0.45
CA LEU A 78 -1.92 -10.81 -0.96
C LEU A 78 -1.55 -9.73 0.06
N ILE A 79 -2.53 -9.16 0.76
CA ILE A 79 -2.31 -8.19 1.84
C ILE A 79 -1.47 -8.82 2.96
N ASP A 80 -1.82 -10.03 3.38
CA ASP A 80 -1.09 -10.73 4.44
C ASP A 80 0.35 -11.01 4.03
N ALA A 81 0.56 -11.58 2.83
CA ALA A 81 1.87 -11.89 2.29
C ALA A 81 2.75 -10.64 2.12
N LEU A 82 2.19 -9.54 1.61
CA LEU A 82 2.93 -8.28 1.46
C LEU A 82 3.34 -7.70 2.83
N CYS A 83 2.44 -7.72 3.81
CA CYS A 83 2.73 -7.25 5.15
C CYS A 83 3.78 -8.12 5.88
N ASP A 84 3.76 -9.45 5.67
CA ASP A 84 4.76 -10.35 6.25
C ASP A 84 6.13 -10.12 5.62
N GLY A 85 6.20 -10.02 4.30
CA GLY A 85 7.43 -9.68 3.57
C GLY A 85 8.00 -8.33 3.99
N ARG A 86 7.14 -7.32 4.16
CA ARG A 86 7.52 -6.00 4.67
C ARG A 86 8.10 -6.09 6.09
N LEU A 87 7.45 -6.82 7.00
CA LEU A 87 7.93 -6.94 8.38
C LEU A 87 9.28 -7.65 8.44
N SER A 88 9.47 -8.69 7.65
CA SER A 88 10.75 -9.40 7.51
C SER A 88 11.85 -8.46 7.00
N PHE A 89 11.58 -7.65 5.98
CA PHE A 89 12.51 -6.62 5.51
C PHE A 89 12.85 -5.60 6.60
N LEU A 90 11.84 -5.10 7.34
CA LEU A 90 12.04 -4.07 8.36
C LEU A 90 12.83 -4.57 9.57
N ARG A 91 12.86 -5.89 9.81
CA ARG A 91 13.64 -6.55 10.87
C ARG A 91 15.14 -6.67 10.56
N ALA A 92 15.53 -6.64 9.28
CA ALA A 92 16.92 -6.88 8.88
C ALA A 92 17.93 -5.81 9.33
N PRO A 93 17.63 -4.50 9.33
CA PRO A 93 18.62 -3.49 9.71
C PRO A 93 18.94 -3.49 11.22
N SER A 94 20.18 -3.12 11.56
CA SER A 94 20.67 -2.98 12.96
C SER A 94 19.90 -1.97 13.81
N THR A 95 19.06 -1.13 13.18
CA THR A 95 18.20 -0.14 13.86
C THR A 95 16.91 -0.75 14.46
N TRP A 96 16.65 -2.04 14.22
CA TRP A 96 15.46 -2.74 14.72
C TRP A 96 15.24 -2.61 16.24
N PRO A 97 16.25 -2.73 17.13
CA PRO A 97 16.03 -2.61 18.58
C PRO A 97 15.43 -1.26 18.99
N ARG A 98 15.76 -0.19 18.25
CA ARG A 98 15.29 1.17 18.53
C ARG A 98 13.90 1.45 17.95
N PHE A 99 13.67 1.11 16.67
CA PHE A 99 12.45 1.53 15.95
C PHE A 99 11.49 0.38 15.62
N GLY A 100 11.89 -0.87 15.82
CA GLY A 100 11.19 -2.05 15.35
C GLY A 100 9.79 -2.22 15.93
N LYS A 101 9.61 -1.91 17.23
CA LYS A 101 8.29 -1.98 17.88
C LYS A 101 7.28 -1.04 17.21
N GLY A 102 7.68 0.20 16.92
CA GLY A 102 6.82 1.18 16.24
C GLY A 102 6.49 0.75 14.81
N ARG A 103 7.51 0.31 14.07
CA ARG A 103 7.35 -0.20 12.70
C ARG A 103 6.43 -1.42 12.63
N ALA A 104 6.57 -2.37 13.55
CA ALA A 104 5.70 -3.54 13.63
C ALA A 104 4.24 -3.16 13.93
N ARG A 105 4.01 -2.23 14.85
CA ARG A 105 2.67 -1.71 15.16
C ARG A 105 2.04 -1.04 13.94
N LEU A 106 2.80 -0.25 13.19
CA LEU A 106 2.34 0.38 11.95
C LEU A 106 1.90 -0.68 10.92
N VAL A 107 2.76 -1.67 10.64
CA VAL A 107 2.44 -2.74 9.68
C VAL A 107 1.18 -3.51 10.11
N LYS A 108 1.04 -3.82 11.40
CA LYS A 108 -0.16 -4.49 11.94
C LYS A 108 -1.42 -3.64 11.78
N ALA A 109 -1.34 -2.34 12.05
CA ALA A 109 -2.47 -1.42 11.89
C ALA A 109 -2.89 -1.29 10.41
N VAL A 110 -1.91 -1.15 9.51
CA VAL A 110 -2.13 -1.07 8.06
C VAL A 110 -2.75 -2.36 7.53
N ARG A 111 -2.25 -3.54 7.95
CA ARG A 111 -2.85 -4.84 7.61
C ARG A 111 -4.32 -4.90 8.01
N LYS A 112 -4.64 -4.57 9.26
CA LYS A 112 -6.02 -4.59 9.76
C LYS A 112 -6.94 -3.68 8.92
N ALA A 113 -6.50 -2.45 8.65
CA ALA A 113 -7.28 -1.50 7.83
C ALA A 113 -7.46 -2.01 6.39
N ALA A 114 -6.40 -2.54 5.78
CA ALA A 114 -6.44 -3.08 4.43
C ALA A 114 -7.40 -4.27 4.27
N LEU A 115 -7.39 -5.19 5.23
CA LEU A 115 -8.32 -6.33 5.23
C LEU A 115 -9.76 -5.87 5.39
N ALA A 116 -10.02 -4.84 6.21
CA ALA A 116 -11.35 -4.25 6.31
C ALA A 116 -11.78 -3.63 4.98
N ILE A 117 -10.92 -2.84 4.33
CA ILE A 117 -11.19 -2.25 3.00
C ILE A 117 -11.46 -3.34 1.96
N ALA A 118 -10.69 -4.44 1.98
CA ALA A 118 -10.85 -5.55 1.04
C ALA A 118 -12.13 -6.37 1.28
N ALA A 119 -12.67 -6.34 2.50
CA ALA A 119 -13.90 -7.02 2.87
C ALA A 119 -15.16 -6.18 2.61
N GLU A 120 -15.03 -4.88 2.40
CA GLU A 120 -16.17 -4.03 2.03
C GLU A 120 -16.71 -4.46 0.65
N PRO A 121 -18.03 -4.66 0.50
CA PRO A 121 -18.61 -5.00 -0.79
C PRO A 121 -18.37 -3.85 -1.76
N VAL A 122 -17.66 -4.15 -2.86
CA VAL A 122 -17.41 -3.20 -3.94
C VAL A 122 -18.74 -2.90 -4.62
N ALA A 123 -19.43 -1.85 -4.18
CA ALA A 123 -20.54 -1.29 -4.93
C ALA A 123 -20.02 -0.87 -6.33
N PRO A 124 -20.79 -1.09 -7.41
CA PRO A 124 -20.37 -0.77 -8.76
C PRO A 124 -19.88 0.68 -8.85
N THR A 125 -18.71 0.84 -9.45
CA THR A 125 -17.91 2.06 -9.45
C THR A 125 -18.61 3.17 -10.21
N ASP A 126 -19.27 4.08 -9.49
CA ASP A 126 -19.54 5.42 -10.01
C ASP A 126 -18.41 6.35 -9.58
N SER A 127 -17.84 7.04 -10.56
CA SER A 127 -16.61 7.85 -10.50
C SER A 127 -16.64 8.99 -9.45
N ALA A 128 -17.79 9.26 -8.86
CA ALA A 128 -17.98 10.24 -7.79
C ALA A 128 -17.34 9.85 -6.43
N LYS A 129 -17.04 8.57 -6.19
CA LYS A 129 -16.54 8.09 -4.87
C LYS A 129 -15.07 8.43 -4.56
N CYS A 130 -14.26 8.77 -5.57
CA CYS A 130 -12.84 9.12 -5.38
C CYS A 130 -12.65 10.34 -4.46
N LEU A 131 -13.60 11.29 -4.49
CA LEU A 131 -13.60 12.48 -3.63
C LEU A 131 -14.07 12.20 -2.20
N ALA A 132 -14.90 11.18 -1.98
CA ALA A 132 -15.41 10.83 -0.64
C ALA A 132 -14.35 10.12 0.20
N TYR A 133 -13.51 9.27 -0.42
CA TYR A 133 -12.44 8.54 0.26
C TYR A 133 -11.30 9.46 0.70
N CYS A 134 -10.91 10.46 -0.11
CA CYS A 134 -9.92 11.46 0.27
C CYS A 134 -10.41 12.39 1.40
N LYS A 135 -11.71 12.69 1.47
CA LYS A 135 -12.30 13.53 2.54
C LYS A 135 -12.28 12.86 3.91
N ARG A 136 -12.35 11.52 3.97
CA ARG A 136 -12.42 10.75 5.21
C ARG A 136 -11.06 10.56 5.91
N ILE A 137 -9.97 10.84 5.19
CA ILE A 137 -8.58 10.78 5.70
C ILE A 137 -8.07 12.18 6.09
N ALA A 138 -8.82 13.24 5.74
CA ALA A 138 -8.48 14.64 5.99
C ALA A 138 -9.22 15.26 7.19
N ALA A 139 -9.97 14.47 7.95
CA ALA A 139 -10.70 14.87 9.17
C ALA A 139 -10.05 14.27 10.42
#